data_AF-A0A7F8S263-F1
#
_entry.id   AF-A0A7F8S263-F1
#
_cell.length_a   1.000
_cell.length_b   1.000
_cell.length_c   1.000
_cell.angle_alpha   90.00
_cell.angle_beta   90.00
_cell.angle_gamma   90.00
#
_symmetry.space_group_name_H-M   'P 1'
#
loop_
_entity.id
_entity.type
_entity.pdbx_description
1 polymer ?
#
loop_
_entity_poly.entity_id
_entity_poly.type
_entity_poly.pdbx_seq_one_letter_code
_entity_poly.pdbx_strand_id
1 'polypeptide(L)'
;MADQIPLYPVRSAAAAANRKRAAYYSAAGPGPGAERPSRYQLEDESAHLDEMPLMMSEEGFENDESDYHTLPRARITQRKRGLEWFVCGGWKFLCTSCCDWLINICQRKRELKARTVWLGYPEKCEEKHPRNSIKNQKYNVFTFIPGVLYEQFKFFLNLYFLVVSCSQFVPALKIGYLYTYWAPLGFVLAVTIMREAIDEFRRFQRDKEVNSQLYSKLTVRGKVQVKSSDIQVGDLIIVEKNQRIPSDMVFLRTSEKAGSCFIRTDQLDGETDWKLKVAVSCTQRLPALGDLFSISAYVYAQKPQLDIHSFEGTFTREDCDPPIHESLSIENTLWASTIVASGWFVGP
;
A
#
# COMPACT_ATOMS: atom_id res chain seq x y z
N MET A 1 -34.54 -42.26 -31.66
CA MET A 1 -35.61 -41.73 -30.80
C MET A 1 -35.42 -40.23 -30.72
N ALA A 2 -36.47 -39.51 -31.09
CA ALA A 2 -36.48 -38.12 -31.47
C ALA A 2 -36.72 -37.16 -30.28
N ASP A 3 -36.65 -35.87 -30.63
CA ASP A 3 -37.22 -34.67 -30.00
C ASP A 3 -36.39 -33.99 -28.89
N GLN A 4 -35.69 -32.88 -29.19
CA GLN A 4 -36.14 -31.52 -29.53
C GLN A 4 -36.76 -30.75 -28.35
N ILE A 5 -36.07 -29.67 -27.99
CA ILE A 5 -36.44 -28.64 -27.00
C ILE A 5 -37.28 -27.58 -27.73
N PRO A 6 -38.44 -27.14 -27.18
CA PRO A 6 -39.19 -26.03 -27.76
C PRO A 6 -38.75 -24.66 -27.23
N LEU A 7 -38.89 -23.65 -28.09
CA LEU A 7 -38.60 -22.23 -27.88
C LEU A 7 -39.88 -21.40 -27.61
N TYR A 8 -39.64 -20.18 -27.08
CA TYR A 8 -40.41 -18.90 -27.16
C TYR A 8 -41.46 -18.58 -26.06
N PRO A 9 -41.94 -17.30 -25.87
CA PRO A 9 -41.67 -16.02 -26.59
C PRO A 9 -41.57 -14.66 -25.78
N VAL A 10 -41.10 -13.58 -26.46
CA VAL A 10 -41.64 -12.15 -26.55
C VAL A 10 -41.52 -11.19 -25.32
N ARG A 11 -41.21 -9.87 -25.35
CA ARG A 11 -40.99 -8.77 -26.34
C ARG A 11 -40.40 -7.50 -25.63
N SER A 12 -39.64 -6.67 -26.39
CA SER A 12 -39.61 -5.16 -26.50
C SER A 12 -39.32 -4.27 -25.26
N ALA A 13 -38.62 -3.12 -25.26
CA ALA A 13 -38.33 -2.11 -26.30
C ALA A 13 -37.16 -1.16 -25.94
N ALA A 14 -36.61 -0.48 -26.98
CA ALA A 14 -35.88 0.80 -27.00
C ALA A 14 -34.44 0.84 -26.39
N ALA A 15 -33.41 1.47 -26.97
CA ALA A 15 -33.24 2.25 -28.20
C ALA A 15 -31.73 2.42 -28.45
N ALA A 16 -31.27 2.38 -29.70
CA ALA A 16 -30.16 3.20 -30.19
C ALA A 16 -30.07 3.06 -31.71
N ALA A 17 -30.44 4.13 -32.39
CA ALA A 17 -30.45 4.27 -33.84
C ALA A 17 -29.07 4.68 -34.38
N ASN A 18 -28.95 4.49 -35.70
CA ASN A 18 -28.04 5.15 -36.65
C ASN A 18 -26.59 4.64 -36.79
N ARG A 19 -26.42 3.67 -37.70
CA ARG A 19 -25.39 3.74 -38.75
C ARG A 19 -25.98 3.22 -40.08
N LYS A 20 -26.13 4.10 -41.06
CA LYS A 20 -26.49 3.75 -42.45
C LYS A 20 -25.22 3.45 -43.27
N ARG A 21 -25.31 2.33 -44.00
CA ARG A 21 -24.56 1.89 -45.21
C ARG A 21 -24.55 2.97 -46.31
N ALA A 22 -23.74 2.94 -47.38
CA ALA A 22 -23.34 1.85 -48.30
C ALA A 22 -22.11 2.33 -49.12
N ALA A 23 -21.07 1.52 -49.36
CA ALA A 23 -20.87 0.53 -50.44
C ALA A 23 -20.92 1.09 -51.87
N TYR A 24 -19.85 0.89 -52.67
CA TYR A 24 -19.86 0.11 -53.93
C TYR A 24 -18.50 0.09 -54.69
N TYR A 25 -18.07 -1.13 -55.10
CA TYR A 25 -17.21 -1.61 -56.21
C TYR A 25 -15.80 -0.98 -56.46
N SER A 26 -14.78 -1.63 -57.04
CA SER A 26 -14.27 -3.02 -57.20
C SER A 26 -13.00 -2.93 -58.06
N ALA A 27 -12.05 -3.86 -57.81
CA ALA A 27 -11.15 -4.51 -58.78
C ALA A 27 -9.87 -3.82 -59.35
N ALA A 28 -8.78 -4.60 -59.21
CA ALA A 28 -7.67 -4.87 -60.16
C ALA A 28 -6.49 -3.88 -60.35
N GLY A 29 -5.27 -4.36 -60.04
CA GLY A 29 -3.98 -3.87 -60.60
C GLY A 29 -3.73 -4.41 -62.03
N PRO A 30 -2.53 -4.25 -62.67
CA PRO A 30 -1.16 -4.31 -62.14
C PRO A 30 -0.15 -3.22 -62.67
N GLY A 31 1.13 -3.23 -62.24
CA GLY A 31 2.22 -2.28 -62.65
C GLY A 31 2.94 -2.66 -63.98
N PRO A 32 4.27 -2.42 -64.19
CA PRO A 32 5.18 -1.31 -63.86
C PRO A 32 6.00 -0.75 -65.09
N GLY A 33 6.92 0.22 -64.89
CA GLY A 33 7.93 0.71 -65.87
C GLY A 33 7.63 2.12 -66.41
N ALA A 34 8.55 3.01 -66.79
CA ALA A 34 10.01 3.15 -66.82
C ALA A 34 10.30 4.58 -67.36
N GLU A 35 11.55 5.03 -67.21
CA GLU A 35 12.26 6.08 -67.99
C GLU A 35 12.50 7.50 -67.41
N ARG A 36 13.79 7.86 -67.53
CA ARG A 36 14.58 9.06 -67.18
C ARG A 36 14.61 10.05 -68.38
N PRO A 37 15.58 10.98 -68.51
CA PRO A 37 16.17 12.02 -67.62
C PRO A 37 16.07 13.43 -68.28
N SER A 38 16.56 14.50 -67.63
CA SER A 38 17.29 15.59 -68.32
C SER A 38 17.93 16.59 -67.34
N ARG A 39 19.22 16.82 -67.57
CA ARG A 39 20.20 17.74 -66.97
C ARG A 39 20.12 19.07 -67.76
N TYR A 40 20.20 20.27 -67.17
CA TYR A 40 21.40 21.09 -67.00
C TYR A 40 21.05 22.45 -66.35
N GLN A 41 22.09 23.03 -65.72
CA GLN A 41 22.17 24.20 -64.83
C GLN A 41 21.86 25.58 -65.46
N LEU A 42 21.49 26.55 -64.60
CA LEU A 42 22.03 27.91 -64.60
C LEU A 42 21.79 28.59 -63.23
N GLU A 43 22.72 29.50 -62.89
CA GLU A 43 22.98 30.31 -61.69
C GLU A 43 21.74 31.11 -61.21
N ASP A 44 21.58 31.64 -59.99
CA ASP A 44 22.47 32.51 -59.21
C ASP A 44 21.88 32.81 -57.80
N GLU A 45 22.76 33.23 -56.89
CA GLU A 45 22.61 33.95 -55.60
C GLU A 45 21.38 33.87 -54.66
N SER A 46 21.71 33.42 -53.43
CA SER A 46 21.51 34.09 -52.12
C SER A 46 20.27 33.81 -51.23
N ALA A 47 20.62 33.44 -49.98
CA ALA A 47 19.89 33.51 -48.72
C ALA A 47 18.73 32.52 -48.46
N HIS A 48 18.81 31.82 -47.29
CA HIS A 48 17.79 31.73 -46.23
C HIS A 48 17.75 30.34 -45.54
N LEU A 49 17.92 30.36 -44.21
CA LEU A 49 17.52 29.41 -43.16
C LEU A 49 18.19 28.04 -42.97
N ASP A 50 18.47 27.79 -41.68
CA ASP A 50 18.28 26.57 -40.89
C ASP A 50 18.55 25.21 -41.55
N GLU A 51 19.51 24.45 -40.99
CA GLU A 51 19.15 23.35 -40.09
C GLU A 51 20.39 22.61 -39.58
N MET A 52 20.31 22.32 -38.29
CA MET A 52 21.14 21.46 -37.48
C MET A 52 20.64 20.01 -37.68
N PRO A 53 21.50 18.99 -37.80
CA PRO A 53 21.02 17.62 -37.96
C PRO A 53 20.53 17.06 -36.61
N LEU A 54 19.26 16.65 -36.62
CA LEU A 54 18.67 15.72 -35.68
C LEU A 54 19.28 14.32 -35.87
N MET A 55 19.65 13.67 -34.77
CA MET A 55 19.55 12.20 -34.65
C MET A 55 18.87 11.89 -33.33
N MET A 56 17.71 11.27 -33.46
CA MET A 56 16.90 10.69 -32.40
C MET A 56 17.52 9.42 -31.84
N SER A 57 17.25 9.15 -30.56
CA SER A 57 16.79 7.81 -30.14
C SER A 57 16.08 7.93 -28.80
N GLU A 58 14.78 7.66 -28.82
CA GLU A 58 13.92 7.47 -27.66
C GLU A 58 14.21 6.09 -27.05
N GLU A 59 14.84 6.04 -25.89
CA GLU A 59 14.85 4.85 -25.04
C GLU A 59 14.76 5.24 -23.56
N GLY A 60 13.78 4.66 -22.85
CA GLY A 60 13.85 4.40 -21.42
C GLY A 60 13.52 5.54 -20.46
N PHE A 61 12.22 5.75 -20.17
CA PHE A 61 11.80 6.31 -18.88
C PHE A 61 11.75 5.19 -17.85
N GLU A 62 12.89 4.88 -17.22
CA GLU A 62 12.93 4.24 -15.90
C GLU A 62 13.00 5.35 -14.86
N ASN A 63 11.86 5.64 -14.21
CA ASN A 63 11.79 6.50 -13.04
C ASN A 63 12.08 5.62 -11.80
N ASP A 64 13.34 5.50 -11.42
CA ASP A 64 13.74 4.98 -10.11
C ASP A 64 14.02 6.17 -9.17
N GLU A 65 12.98 6.61 -8.46
CA GLU A 65 13.06 7.69 -7.47
C GLU A 65 13.41 7.12 -6.09
N SER A 66 14.57 6.47 -6.00
CA SER A 66 15.12 5.97 -4.75
C SER A 66 16.63 6.07 -4.72
N ASP A 67 17.16 7.30 -4.62
CA ASP A 67 18.54 7.54 -4.17
C ASP A 67 18.74 8.98 -3.68
N TYR A 68 18.18 9.30 -2.50
CA TYR A 68 18.60 10.46 -1.71
C TYR A 68 18.97 10.07 -0.28
N HIS A 69 19.74 8.99 -0.13
CA HIS A 69 20.41 8.70 1.14
C HIS A 69 21.75 8.02 0.90
N THR A 70 22.79 8.80 0.54
CA THR A 70 24.12 8.75 1.17
C THR A 70 25.15 9.54 0.36
N LEU A 71 25.61 10.68 0.90
CA LEU A 71 26.98 11.18 0.65
C LEU A 71 27.48 11.91 1.91
N PRO A 72 28.66 11.56 2.46
CA PRO A 72 29.30 12.37 3.47
C PRO A 72 30.10 13.46 2.75
N ARG A 73 29.63 14.72 2.77
CA ARG A 73 30.43 15.83 2.23
C ARG A 73 31.24 16.51 3.34
N ALA A 74 32.54 16.32 3.20
CA ALA A 74 33.59 16.89 4.03
C ALA A 74 33.57 18.43 4.02
N ARG A 75 34.05 18.94 5.15
CA ARG A 75 34.14 20.33 5.59
C ARG A 75 35.18 21.10 4.76
N ILE A 76 34.79 22.20 4.10
CA ILE A 76 35.70 23.30 3.76
C ILE A 76 35.08 24.62 4.21
N THR A 77 35.74 25.22 5.20
CA THR A 77 35.56 26.58 5.69
C THR A 77 35.91 27.61 4.62
N GLN A 78 35.00 28.53 4.31
CA GLN A 78 35.41 29.89 3.97
C GLN A 78 34.39 30.93 4.43
N ARG A 79 34.96 31.93 5.10
CA ARG A 79 34.32 32.97 5.89
C ARG A 79 34.14 34.19 5.01
N LYS A 80 32.89 34.62 4.75
CA LYS A 80 32.58 36.02 4.46
C LYS A 80 31.42 36.46 5.34
N ARG A 81 31.76 37.35 6.28
CA ARG A 81 30.82 38.04 7.17
C ARG A 81 29.99 39.01 6.34
N GLY A 82 28.69 38.82 6.31
CA GLY A 82 27.72 39.77 5.77
C GLY A 82 26.46 39.71 6.63
N LEU A 83 25.87 40.88 6.86
CA LEU A 83 24.72 41.13 7.73
C LEU A 83 23.41 40.43 7.27
N GLU A 84 23.46 39.70 6.15
CA GLU A 84 22.36 38.91 5.59
C GLU A 84 22.11 37.56 6.32
N TRP A 85 23.08 37.07 7.11
CA TRP A 85 22.93 35.80 7.84
C TRP A 85 21.99 35.91 9.05
N PHE A 86 21.78 37.13 9.57
CA PHE A 86 20.98 37.34 10.79
C PHE A 86 19.47 37.39 10.55
N VAL A 87 19.01 37.81 9.36
CA VAL A 87 17.57 38.02 9.10
C VAL A 87 16.91 36.79 8.49
N CYS A 88 17.60 36.05 7.61
CA CYS A 88 17.06 34.83 6.98
C CYS A 88 17.61 33.51 7.57
N GLY A 89 18.75 33.53 8.25
CA GLY A 89 19.35 32.33 8.85
C GLY A 89 18.76 31.96 10.22
N GLY A 90 18.33 32.95 11.00
CA GLY A 90 17.80 32.76 12.36
C GLY A 90 16.45 32.03 12.40
N TRP A 91 15.55 32.29 11.44
CA TRP A 91 14.24 31.65 11.38
C TRP A 91 14.33 30.17 10.98
N LYS A 92 15.24 29.84 10.06
CA LYS A 92 15.49 28.44 9.69
C LYS A 92 16.07 27.65 10.87
N PHE A 93 17.01 28.21 11.63
CA PHE A 93 17.66 27.51 12.74
C PHE A 93 16.76 27.35 13.98
N LEU A 94 15.96 28.35 14.33
CA LEU A 94 15.05 28.26 15.49
C LEU A 94 13.86 27.34 15.24
N CYS A 95 13.30 27.34 14.02
CA CYS A 95 12.12 26.54 13.69
C CYS A 95 12.45 25.07 13.42
N THR A 96 13.59 24.76 12.78
CA THR A 96 14.03 23.36 12.58
C THR A 96 14.57 22.75 13.87
N SER A 97 15.39 23.46 14.65
CA SER A 97 16.00 22.87 15.85
C SER A 97 14.99 22.54 16.97
N CYS A 98 13.91 23.31 17.15
CA CYS A 98 12.86 22.98 18.12
C CYS A 98 11.93 21.86 17.62
N CYS A 99 11.62 21.83 16.32
CA CYS A 99 10.80 20.76 15.74
C CYS A 99 11.56 19.44 15.68
N ASP A 100 12.84 19.44 15.30
CA ASP A 100 13.68 18.24 15.24
C ASP A 100 13.94 17.65 16.63
N TRP A 101 14.03 18.49 17.67
CA TRP A 101 14.15 18.04 19.06
C TRP A 101 12.86 17.38 19.56
N LEU A 102 11.69 17.97 19.26
CA LEU A 102 10.38 17.37 19.60
C LEU A 102 10.11 16.08 18.82
N ILE A 103 10.53 15.99 17.56
CA ILE A 103 10.42 14.79 16.72
C ILE A 103 11.34 13.68 17.26
N ASN A 104 12.59 13.99 17.63
CA ASN A 104 13.53 13.00 18.16
C ASN A 104 13.16 12.46 19.55
N ILE A 105 12.50 13.26 20.40
CA ILE A 105 12.01 12.79 21.72
C ILE A 105 10.76 11.91 21.58
N CYS A 106 9.93 12.17 20.57
CA CYS A 106 8.69 11.41 20.33
C CYS A 106 8.90 10.14 19.48
N GLN A 107 9.96 10.05 18.68
CA GLN A 107 10.24 8.91 17.80
C GLN A 107 11.29 7.95 18.36
N ARG A 108 11.11 7.47 19.60
CA ARG A 108 11.87 6.29 20.05
C ARG A 108 11.44 5.11 19.17
N LYS A 109 12.22 4.80 18.13
CA LYS A 109 11.96 3.67 17.23
C LYS A 109 11.82 2.41 18.08
N ARG A 110 10.68 1.74 17.99
CA ARG A 110 10.46 0.46 18.66
C ARG A 110 11.36 -0.58 18.02
N GLU A 111 12.28 -1.13 18.79
CA GLU A 111 13.09 -2.26 18.35
C GLU A 111 12.23 -3.51 18.27
N LEU A 112 12.22 -4.15 17.09
CA LEU A 112 11.50 -5.40 16.84
C LEU A 112 12.33 -6.57 17.39
N LYS A 113 11.71 -7.40 18.25
CA LYS A 113 12.35 -8.55 18.90
C LYS A 113 11.75 -9.86 18.39
N ALA A 114 12.53 -10.93 18.48
CA ALA A 114 12.01 -12.29 18.32
C ALA A 114 11.07 -12.62 19.48
N ARG A 115 10.08 -13.49 19.24
CA ARG A 115 8.99 -13.75 20.18
C ARG A 115 8.65 -15.22 20.24
N THR A 116 8.24 -15.65 21.43
CA THR A 116 7.73 -16.99 21.68
C THR A 116 6.25 -16.91 22.02
N VAL A 117 5.41 -17.54 21.22
CA VAL A 117 3.95 -17.55 21.39
C VAL A 117 3.51 -18.93 21.87
N TRP A 118 2.92 -18.98 23.07
CA TRP A 118 2.43 -20.22 23.66
C TRP A 118 1.02 -20.54 23.16
N LEU A 119 0.78 -21.80 22.79
CA LEU A 119 -0.56 -22.27 22.41
C LEU A 119 -1.39 -22.57 23.67
N GLY A 120 -2.59 -21.98 23.76
CA GLY A 120 -3.55 -22.30 24.83
C GLY A 120 -3.23 -21.72 26.22
N TYR A 121 -2.04 -21.12 26.41
CA TYR A 121 -1.61 -20.51 27.67
C TYR A 121 -1.36 -19.00 27.51
N PRO A 122 -2.42 -18.16 27.50
CA PRO A 122 -2.25 -16.71 27.36
C PRO A 122 -1.50 -16.07 28.54
N GLU A 123 -1.49 -16.73 29.71
CA GLU A 123 -0.80 -16.25 30.91
C GLU A 123 0.73 -16.31 30.80
N LYS A 124 1.27 -17.17 29.92
CA LYS A 124 2.72 -17.29 29.65
C LYS A 124 3.23 -16.27 28.63
N CYS A 125 2.37 -15.38 28.12
CA CYS A 125 2.79 -14.30 27.22
C CYS A 125 3.48 -13.18 28.03
N GLU A 126 4.81 -13.25 28.12
CA GLU A 126 5.62 -12.25 28.82
C GLU A 126 5.64 -10.88 28.11
N GLU A 127 5.42 -10.86 26.79
CA GLU A 127 5.52 -9.65 25.97
C GLU A 127 4.16 -9.03 25.60
N LYS A 128 4.07 -7.71 25.75
CA LYS A 128 2.88 -6.95 25.32
C LYS A 128 2.95 -6.63 23.83
N HIS A 129 2.11 -7.30 23.04
CA HIS A 129 2.02 -7.09 21.61
C HIS A 129 1.12 -5.89 21.22
N PRO A 130 1.32 -5.28 20.03
CA PRO A 130 0.41 -4.26 19.51
C PRO A 130 -0.98 -4.86 19.27
N ARG A 131 -2.00 -4.00 19.31
CA ARG A 131 -3.39 -4.39 18.99
C ARG A 131 -3.53 -4.64 17.49
N ASN A 132 -4.39 -5.59 17.10
CA ASN A 132 -4.70 -5.89 15.70
C ASN A 132 -5.66 -4.86 15.06
N SER A 133 -5.43 -3.56 15.30
CA SER A 133 -6.25 -2.49 14.71
C SER A 133 -5.48 -1.79 13.60
N ILE A 134 -6.00 -1.85 12.38
CA ILE A 134 -5.44 -1.17 11.21
C ILE A 134 -5.80 0.32 11.28
N LYS A 135 -4.81 1.19 11.06
CA LYS A 135 -4.97 2.64 11.00
C LYS A 135 -4.14 3.19 9.85
N ASN A 136 -4.77 3.40 8.71
CA ASN A 136 -4.16 3.96 7.50
C ASN A 136 -4.32 5.48 7.40
N GLN A 137 -4.92 6.12 8.40
CA GLN A 137 -5.09 7.56 8.42
C GLN A 137 -3.75 8.28 8.58
N LYS A 138 -3.49 9.29 7.74
CA LYS A 138 -2.25 10.09 7.83
C LYS A 138 -2.35 11.09 8.97
N TYR A 139 -3.54 11.64 9.18
CA TYR A 139 -3.79 12.67 10.18
C TYR A 139 -4.76 12.22 11.28
N ASN A 140 -4.54 12.75 12.49
CA ASN A 140 -5.54 12.75 13.54
C ASN A 140 -6.42 14.00 13.39
N VAL A 141 -7.60 14.02 13.99
CA VAL A 141 -8.55 15.15 13.96
C VAL A 141 -7.87 16.48 14.33
N PHE A 142 -6.95 16.46 15.30
CA PHE A 142 -6.19 17.65 15.71
C PHE A 142 -4.98 17.97 14.84
N THR A 143 -4.34 16.97 14.24
CA THR A 143 -3.14 17.18 13.40
C THR A 143 -3.48 17.40 11.92
N PHE A 144 -4.75 17.20 11.53
CA PHE A 144 -5.24 17.37 10.18
C PHE A 144 -5.04 18.80 9.67
N ILE A 145 -5.60 19.82 10.33
CA ILE A 145 -5.51 21.20 9.84
C ILE A 145 -4.06 21.72 9.79
N PRO A 146 -3.25 21.61 10.86
CA PRO A 146 -1.86 22.08 10.81
C PRO A 146 -1.01 21.30 9.80
N GLY A 147 -1.22 19.98 9.71
CA GLY A 147 -0.48 19.10 8.80
C GLY A 147 -0.78 19.39 7.33
N VAL A 148 -2.06 19.56 6.97
CA VAL A 148 -2.46 19.88 5.59
C VAL A 148 -2.00 21.28 5.20
N LEU A 149 -2.13 22.26 6.08
CA LEU A 149 -1.63 23.62 5.81
C LEU A 149 -0.11 23.65 5.60
N TYR A 150 0.64 22.90 6.40
CA TYR A 150 2.09 22.78 6.23
C TYR A 150 2.44 22.21 4.84
N GLU A 151 1.79 21.13 4.42
CA GLU A 151 2.01 20.53 3.10
C GLU A 151 1.63 21.50 1.96
N GLN A 152 0.56 22.27 2.12
CA GLN A 152 0.19 23.29 1.12
C GLN A 152 1.24 24.42 1.04
N PHE A 153 1.71 24.95 2.16
CA PHE A 153 2.68 26.06 2.18
C PHE A 153 4.14 25.64 1.97
N LYS A 154 4.44 24.33 1.97
CA LYS A 154 5.75 23.83 1.53
C LYS A 154 6.01 24.16 0.06
N PHE A 155 4.96 24.30 -0.75
CA PHE A 155 5.08 24.71 -2.15
C PHE A 155 5.29 26.21 -2.29
N PHE A 156 6.30 26.60 -3.09
CA PHE A 156 6.73 27.99 -3.25
C PHE A 156 5.60 28.95 -3.65
N LEU A 157 4.71 28.54 -4.58
CA LEU A 157 3.61 29.40 -5.03
C LEU A 157 2.62 29.73 -3.91
N ASN A 158 2.23 28.73 -3.12
CA ASN A 158 1.30 28.93 -2.00
C ASN A 158 1.92 29.81 -0.91
N LEU A 159 3.21 29.62 -0.62
CA LEU A 159 3.95 30.49 0.30
C LEU A 159 4.08 31.92 -0.23
N TYR A 160 4.35 32.09 -1.52
CA TYR A 160 4.41 33.39 -2.18
C TYR A 160 3.08 34.14 -2.03
N PHE A 161 1.96 33.52 -2.36
CA PHE A 161 0.64 34.14 -2.20
C PHE A 161 0.31 34.47 -0.74
N LEU A 162 0.75 33.65 0.21
CA LEU A 162 0.61 33.93 1.63
C LEU A 162 1.40 35.18 2.04
N VAL A 163 2.68 35.29 1.65
CA VAL A 163 3.53 36.45 1.96
C VAL A 163 2.97 37.72 1.33
N VAL A 164 2.53 37.65 0.08
CA VAL A 164 1.88 38.78 -0.62
C VAL A 164 0.58 39.18 0.07
N SER A 165 -0.22 38.23 0.56
CA SER A 165 -1.48 38.51 1.28
C SER A 165 -1.23 39.10 2.66
N CYS A 166 -0.19 38.65 3.36
CA CYS A 166 0.21 39.17 4.67
C CYS A 166 0.82 40.59 4.58
N SER A 167 1.55 40.91 3.50
CA SER A 167 2.14 42.25 3.35
C SER A 167 1.09 43.36 3.24
N GLN A 168 -0.14 43.02 2.80
CA GLN A 168 -1.25 43.98 2.70
C GLN A 168 -1.78 44.47 4.05
N PHE A 169 -1.41 43.83 5.17
CA PHE A 169 -1.69 44.36 6.51
C PHE A 169 -0.83 45.59 6.85
N VAL A 170 0.30 45.78 6.18
CA VAL A 170 1.17 46.94 6.37
C VAL A 170 0.64 48.10 5.51
N PRO A 171 0.16 49.20 6.11
CA PRO A 171 -0.46 50.29 5.37
C PRO A 171 0.45 50.91 4.29
N ALA A 172 1.78 50.88 4.51
CA ALA A 172 2.77 51.41 3.56
C ALA A 172 2.95 50.55 2.29
N LEU A 173 2.57 49.26 2.32
CA LEU A 173 2.70 48.32 1.20
C LEU A 173 1.34 47.95 0.59
N LYS A 174 0.26 48.57 1.08
CA LYS A 174 -1.11 48.25 0.69
C LYS A 174 -1.43 48.85 -0.67
N ILE A 175 -1.66 48.00 -1.67
CA ILE A 175 -1.97 48.42 -3.05
C ILE A 175 -3.49 48.40 -3.31
N GLY A 176 -4.23 47.52 -2.62
CA GLY A 176 -5.67 47.33 -2.85
C GLY A 176 -6.45 46.93 -1.59
N TYR A 177 -7.64 46.37 -1.80
CA TYR A 177 -8.47 45.85 -0.72
C TYR A 177 -7.97 44.48 -0.23
N LEU A 178 -8.08 44.19 1.06
CA LEU A 178 -7.57 42.93 1.64
C LEU A 178 -8.21 41.68 1.01
N TYR A 179 -9.50 41.75 0.65
CA TYR A 179 -10.23 40.62 0.10
C TYR A 179 -9.70 40.17 -1.28
N THR A 180 -9.10 41.06 -2.08
CA THR A 180 -8.62 40.70 -3.43
C THR A 180 -7.41 39.75 -3.38
N TYR A 181 -6.73 39.67 -2.24
CA TYR A 181 -5.58 38.78 -2.02
C TYR A 181 -5.97 37.55 -1.21
N TRP A 182 -6.73 37.74 -0.12
CA TRP A 182 -7.14 36.65 0.76
C TRP A 182 -8.24 35.76 0.18
N ALA A 183 -9.13 36.29 -0.66
CA ALA A 183 -10.21 35.48 -1.25
C ALA A 183 -9.69 34.37 -2.19
N PRO A 184 -8.85 34.64 -3.21
CA PRO A 184 -8.34 33.58 -4.08
C PRO A 184 -7.48 32.56 -3.33
N LEU A 185 -6.61 33.01 -2.42
CA LEU A 185 -5.79 32.13 -1.58
C LEU A 185 -6.67 31.23 -0.70
N GLY A 186 -7.65 31.83 0.00
CA GLY A 186 -8.58 31.11 0.85
C GLY A 186 -9.42 30.09 0.08
N PHE A 187 -9.86 30.42 -1.13
CA PHE A 187 -10.62 29.50 -1.99
C PHE A 187 -9.81 28.27 -2.37
N VAL A 188 -8.57 28.44 -2.86
CA VAL A 188 -7.70 27.32 -3.24
C VAL A 188 -7.35 26.45 -2.03
N LEU A 189 -7.03 27.07 -0.89
CA LEU A 189 -6.77 26.35 0.37
C LEU A 189 -8.01 25.59 0.86
N ALA A 190 -9.20 26.18 0.75
CA ALA A 190 -10.44 25.52 1.16
C ALA A 190 -10.73 24.28 0.30
N VAL A 191 -10.57 24.37 -1.02
CA VAL A 191 -10.78 23.23 -1.94
C VAL A 191 -9.79 22.11 -1.64
N THR A 192 -8.51 22.43 -1.40
CA THR A 192 -7.48 21.43 -1.10
C THR A 192 -7.71 20.75 0.24
N ILE A 193 -8.03 21.51 1.29
CA ILE A 193 -8.37 20.96 2.63
C ILE A 193 -9.61 20.08 2.55
N MET A 194 -10.65 20.51 1.82
CA MET A 194 -11.88 19.73 1.67
C MET A 194 -11.63 18.40 0.95
N ARG A 195 -10.83 18.41 -0.13
CA ARG A 195 -10.46 17.20 -0.85
C ARG A 195 -9.72 16.22 0.07
N GLU A 196 -8.71 16.71 0.78
CA GLU A 196 -7.93 15.88 1.71
C GLU A 196 -8.81 15.31 2.84
N ALA A 197 -9.76 16.10 3.35
CA ALA A 197 -10.71 15.66 4.37
C ALA A 197 -11.61 14.51 3.88
N ILE A 198 -12.10 14.60 2.63
CA ILE A 198 -12.92 13.55 2.01
C ILE A 198 -12.09 12.27 1.86
N ASP A 199 -10.84 12.37 1.40
CA ASP A 199 -9.98 11.22 1.20
C ASP A 199 -9.61 10.55 2.54
N GLU A 200 -9.33 11.34 3.59
CA GLU A 200 -9.06 10.83 4.93
C GLU A 200 -10.30 10.15 5.56
N PHE A 201 -11.50 10.70 5.31
CA PHE A 201 -12.75 10.09 5.75
C PHE A 201 -13.05 8.76 5.03
N ARG A 202 -12.77 8.68 3.73
CA ARG A 202 -12.88 7.42 2.97
C ARG A 202 -11.91 6.35 3.48
N ARG A 203 -10.69 6.74 3.89
CA ARG A 203 -9.75 5.82 4.55
C ARG A 203 -10.28 5.34 5.89
N PHE A 204 -10.81 6.24 6.72
CA PHE A 204 -11.43 5.89 7.99
C PHE A 204 -12.56 4.87 7.85
N GLN A 205 -13.45 5.06 6.86
CA GLN A 205 -14.54 4.12 6.61
C GLN A 205 -14.05 2.71 6.27
N ARG A 206 -13.06 2.61 5.36
CA ARG A 206 -12.45 1.33 4.99
C ARG A 206 -11.76 0.66 6.18
N ASP A 207 -11.00 1.42 6.96
CA ASP A 207 -10.33 0.89 8.16
C ASP A 207 -11.36 0.41 9.19
N LYS A 208 -12.45 1.14 9.39
CA LYS A 208 -13.54 0.75 10.30
C LYS A 208 -14.20 -0.55 9.84
N GLU A 209 -14.46 -0.70 8.55
CA GLU A 209 -15.03 -1.91 7.98
C GLU A 209 -14.13 -3.11 8.27
N VAL A 210 -12.84 -3.03 7.92
CA VAL A 210 -11.87 -4.12 8.13
C VAL A 210 -11.70 -4.46 9.61
N ASN A 211 -11.55 -3.47 10.47
CA ASN A 211 -11.40 -3.67 11.92
C ASN A 211 -12.65 -4.30 12.57
N SER A 212 -13.84 -4.09 11.98
CA SER A 212 -15.10 -4.62 12.48
C SER A 212 -15.47 -6.01 11.93
N GLN A 213 -14.68 -6.57 11.01
CA GLN A 213 -14.91 -7.91 10.47
C GLN A 213 -14.89 -8.96 11.58
N LEU A 214 -15.79 -9.93 11.51
CA LEU A 214 -15.94 -10.97 12.53
C LEU A 214 -15.16 -12.23 12.15
N TYR A 215 -14.53 -12.80 13.16
CA TYR A 215 -13.72 -14.01 13.08
C TYR A 215 -14.07 -14.99 14.18
N SER A 216 -13.96 -16.28 13.87
CA SER A 216 -14.22 -17.35 14.82
C SER A 216 -12.96 -17.63 15.64
N LYS A 217 -12.92 -17.17 16.88
CA LYS A 217 -11.89 -17.54 17.86
C LYS A 217 -12.24 -18.89 18.50
N LEU A 218 -11.30 -19.80 18.46
CA LEU A 218 -11.36 -21.06 19.19
C LEU A 218 -11.01 -20.80 20.67
N THR A 219 -11.85 -21.28 21.58
CA THR A 219 -11.67 -21.22 23.04
C THR A 219 -11.88 -22.63 23.61
N VAL A 220 -11.37 -22.90 24.82
CA VAL A 220 -11.57 -24.18 25.54
C VAL A 220 -13.06 -24.56 25.65
N ARG A 221 -13.96 -23.56 25.72
CA ARG A 221 -15.42 -23.75 25.82
C ARG A 221 -16.13 -23.87 24.46
N GLY A 222 -15.43 -23.72 23.34
CA GLY A 222 -15.99 -23.74 21.99
C GLY A 222 -15.57 -22.54 21.13
N LYS A 223 -16.33 -22.30 20.05
CA LYS A 223 -16.07 -21.21 19.10
C LYS A 223 -16.80 -19.94 19.53
N VAL A 224 -16.10 -18.80 19.54
CA VAL A 224 -16.61 -17.48 19.90
C VAL A 224 -16.34 -16.50 18.75
N GLN A 225 -17.30 -15.65 18.41
CA GLN A 225 -17.11 -14.61 17.40
C GLN A 225 -16.40 -13.38 18.03
N VAL A 226 -15.34 -12.93 17.39
CA VAL A 226 -14.50 -11.80 17.83
C VAL A 226 -14.25 -10.87 16.65
N LYS A 227 -14.15 -9.55 16.89
CA LYS A 227 -13.81 -8.59 15.85
C LYS A 227 -12.33 -8.68 15.50
N SER A 228 -11.97 -8.37 14.26
CA SER A 228 -10.58 -8.32 13.79
C SER A 228 -9.70 -7.47 14.72
N SER A 229 -10.21 -6.31 15.17
CA SER A 229 -9.49 -5.40 16.09
C SER A 229 -9.15 -5.99 17.46
N ASP A 230 -9.91 -6.99 17.90
CA ASP A 230 -9.87 -7.53 19.26
C ASP A 230 -9.04 -8.82 19.34
N ILE A 231 -8.55 -9.33 18.20
CA ILE A 231 -7.65 -10.49 18.11
C ILE A 231 -6.30 -10.14 18.76
N GLN A 232 -5.80 -11.08 19.57
CA GLN A 232 -4.51 -10.95 20.26
C GLN A 232 -3.58 -12.10 19.84
N VAL A 233 -2.27 -11.88 19.98
CA VAL A 233 -1.26 -12.89 19.66
C VAL A 233 -1.42 -14.12 20.55
N GLY A 234 -1.45 -15.31 19.95
CA GLY A 234 -1.68 -16.57 20.64
C GLY A 234 -3.16 -17.01 20.67
N ASP A 235 -4.06 -16.16 20.17
CA ASP A 235 -5.45 -16.55 19.98
C ASP A 235 -5.57 -17.52 18.79
N LEU A 236 -6.13 -18.69 19.03
CA LEU A 236 -6.42 -19.64 17.96
C LEU A 236 -7.62 -19.14 17.14
N ILE A 237 -7.37 -18.66 15.93
CA ILE A 237 -8.42 -18.18 15.01
C ILE A 237 -8.73 -19.26 13.97
N ILE A 238 -10.01 -19.47 13.73
CA ILE A 238 -10.55 -20.32 12.67
C ILE A 238 -10.96 -19.41 11.53
N VAL A 239 -10.37 -19.66 10.35
CA VAL A 239 -10.68 -18.93 9.13
C VAL A 239 -11.32 -19.88 8.14
N GLU A 240 -12.47 -19.48 7.60
CA GLU A 240 -13.24 -20.27 6.65
C GLU A 240 -12.82 -19.99 5.20
N LYS A 241 -13.29 -20.83 4.28
CA LYS A 241 -13.09 -20.64 2.84
C LYS A 241 -13.62 -19.27 2.39
N ASN A 242 -12.87 -18.62 1.49
CA ASN A 242 -13.14 -17.30 0.93
C ASN A 242 -13.12 -16.16 1.96
N GLN A 243 -12.61 -16.40 3.17
CA GLN A 243 -12.40 -15.37 4.17
C GLN A 243 -10.96 -14.85 4.09
N ARG A 244 -10.80 -13.54 4.35
CA ARG A 244 -9.47 -12.92 4.46
C ARG A 244 -8.83 -13.28 5.78
N ILE A 245 -7.52 -13.48 5.78
CA ILE A 245 -6.77 -13.77 7.00
C ILE A 245 -6.59 -12.45 7.80
N PRO A 246 -6.94 -12.42 9.10
CA PRO A 246 -6.99 -11.17 9.88
C PRO A 246 -5.62 -10.63 10.29
N SER A 247 -4.64 -11.52 10.47
CA SER A 247 -3.28 -11.22 10.93
C SER A 247 -2.33 -12.31 10.43
N ASP A 248 -1.02 -12.13 10.58
CA ASP A 248 -0.08 -13.20 10.24
C ASP A 248 -0.25 -14.37 11.20
N MET A 249 -0.43 -15.57 10.66
CA MET A 249 -0.75 -16.78 11.42
C MET A 249 0.17 -17.94 11.04
N VAL A 250 0.38 -18.86 11.97
CA VAL A 250 1.01 -20.16 11.70
C VAL A 250 -0.06 -21.20 11.43
N PHE A 251 0.10 -21.96 10.35
CA PHE A 251 -0.87 -22.96 9.92
C PHE A 251 -0.75 -24.24 10.76
N LEU A 252 -1.62 -24.41 11.76
CA LEU A 252 -1.55 -25.58 12.66
C LEU A 252 -2.39 -26.75 12.17
N ARG A 253 -3.58 -26.49 11.65
CA ARG A 253 -4.51 -27.55 11.28
C ARG A 253 -5.51 -27.10 10.22
N THR A 254 -5.92 -28.03 9.36
CA THR A 254 -6.99 -27.84 8.37
C THR A 254 -8.06 -28.91 8.48
N SER A 255 -9.20 -28.64 7.86
CA SER A 255 -10.22 -29.64 7.54
C SER A 255 -9.74 -30.77 6.63
N GLU A 256 -8.73 -30.52 5.80
CA GLU A 256 -8.25 -31.48 4.80
C GLU A 256 -7.33 -32.53 5.43
N LYS A 257 -7.53 -33.81 5.11
CA LYS A 257 -6.73 -34.91 5.69
C LYS A 257 -5.25 -34.82 5.34
N ALA A 258 -4.93 -34.29 4.15
CA ALA A 258 -3.56 -34.11 3.67
C ALA A 258 -2.78 -33.03 4.45
N GLY A 259 -3.45 -32.18 5.24
CA GLY A 259 -2.79 -31.07 5.93
C GLY A 259 -2.43 -29.89 5.01
N SER A 260 -2.84 -29.92 3.75
CA SER A 260 -2.63 -28.85 2.78
C SER A 260 -3.79 -27.84 2.76
N CYS A 261 -3.49 -26.62 2.36
CA CYS A 261 -4.49 -25.60 2.02
C CYS A 261 -3.94 -24.71 0.92
N PHE A 262 -4.82 -24.25 0.02
CA PHE A 262 -4.46 -23.25 -0.98
C PHE A 262 -4.86 -21.87 -0.50
N ILE A 263 -3.98 -20.90 -0.71
CA ILE A 263 -4.27 -19.47 -0.49
C ILE A 263 -4.05 -18.67 -1.76
N ARG A 264 -4.74 -17.54 -1.85
CA ARG A 264 -4.51 -16.54 -2.88
C ARG A 264 -3.78 -15.34 -2.28
N THR A 265 -2.71 -14.91 -2.95
CA THR A 265 -1.86 -13.78 -2.53
C THR A 265 -1.97 -12.56 -3.45
N ASP A 266 -3.01 -12.51 -4.29
CA ASP A 266 -3.25 -11.45 -5.29
C ASP A 266 -3.18 -10.02 -4.72
N GLN A 267 -3.47 -9.85 -3.43
CA GLN A 267 -3.44 -8.56 -2.75
C GLN A 267 -2.06 -8.19 -2.15
N LEU A 268 -1.12 -9.13 -2.10
CA LEU A 268 0.24 -8.93 -1.54
C LEU A 268 1.27 -8.73 -2.64
N ASP A 269 1.35 -9.65 -3.59
CA ASP A 269 2.36 -9.67 -4.65
C ASP A 269 1.78 -9.52 -6.07
N GLY A 270 0.44 -9.51 -6.19
CA GLY A 270 -0.24 -9.45 -7.49
C GLY A 270 -0.28 -10.79 -8.23
N GLU A 271 0.23 -11.88 -7.63
CA GLU A 271 0.19 -13.20 -8.23
C GLU A 271 -1.24 -13.78 -8.16
N THR A 272 -1.72 -14.31 -9.29
CA THR A 272 -3.04 -14.94 -9.38
C THR A 272 -3.05 -16.43 -9.02
N ASP A 273 -1.86 -17.02 -8.90
CA ASP A 273 -1.70 -18.44 -8.69
C ASP A 273 -2.01 -18.84 -7.25
N TRP A 274 -2.50 -20.07 -7.09
CA TRP A 274 -2.78 -20.63 -5.78
C TRP A 274 -1.47 -21.08 -5.14
N LYS A 275 -1.17 -20.55 -3.96
CA LYS A 275 -0.01 -20.98 -3.17
C LYS A 275 -0.42 -22.08 -2.22
N LEU A 276 0.28 -23.21 -2.31
CA LEU A 276 0.12 -24.32 -1.39
C LEU A 276 0.74 -23.96 -0.03
N LYS A 277 0.01 -24.24 1.04
CA LYS A 277 0.43 -24.09 2.43
C LYS A 277 0.23 -25.42 3.13
N VAL A 278 1.11 -25.75 4.07
CA VAL A 278 1.15 -27.04 4.75
C VAL A 278 1.09 -26.84 6.25
N ALA A 279 0.18 -27.54 6.90
CA ALA A 279 0.00 -27.48 8.34
C ALA A 279 1.18 -28.16 9.06
N VAL A 280 1.46 -27.71 10.28
CA VAL A 280 2.44 -28.35 11.16
C VAL A 280 2.07 -29.83 11.36
N SER A 281 3.03 -30.73 11.15
CA SER A 281 2.75 -32.16 11.00
C SER A 281 2.25 -32.78 12.31
N CYS A 282 2.83 -32.36 13.45
CA CYS A 282 2.41 -32.88 14.74
C CYS A 282 0.99 -32.47 15.16
N THR A 283 0.52 -31.27 14.77
CA THR A 283 -0.82 -30.76 15.13
C THR A 283 -1.91 -31.29 14.19
N GLN A 284 -1.56 -31.55 12.92
CA GLN A 284 -2.49 -32.15 11.96
C GLN A 284 -2.89 -33.60 12.34
N ARG A 285 -2.01 -34.32 13.05
CA ARG A 285 -2.29 -35.69 13.55
C ARG A 285 -3.32 -35.75 14.69
N LEU A 286 -3.70 -34.63 15.29
CA LEU A 286 -4.66 -34.61 16.38
C LEU A 286 -6.07 -34.99 15.89
N PRO A 287 -6.86 -35.78 16.64
CA PRO A 287 -8.18 -36.21 16.21
C PRO A 287 -9.20 -35.07 16.25
N ALA A 288 -9.22 -34.25 17.31
CA ALA A 288 -10.21 -33.17 17.48
C ALA A 288 -9.56 -31.79 17.56
N LEU A 289 -10.30 -30.76 17.13
CA LEU A 289 -9.80 -29.38 17.13
C LEU A 289 -9.53 -28.87 18.56
N GLY A 290 -10.30 -29.33 19.54
CA GLY A 290 -10.12 -28.99 20.95
C GLY A 290 -8.79 -29.49 21.54
N ASP A 291 -8.19 -30.52 20.95
CA ASP A 291 -6.92 -31.10 21.42
C ASP A 291 -5.75 -30.11 21.25
N LEU A 292 -5.91 -29.08 20.42
CA LEU A 292 -4.94 -27.98 20.31
C LEU A 292 -4.73 -27.23 21.64
N PHE A 293 -5.70 -27.24 22.55
CA PHE A 293 -5.52 -26.69 23.91
C PHE A 293 -4.94 -27.69 24.90
N SER A 294 -5.04 -28.99 24.60
CA SER A 294 -4.50 -30.04 25.47
C SER A 294 -2.99 -30.19 25.32
N ILE A 295 -2.42 -29.70 24.22
CA ILE A 295 -0.99 -29.77 23.97
C ILE A 295 -0.24 -28.58 24.61
N SER A 296 0.87 -28.85 25.28
CA SER A 296 1.90 -27.88 25.65
C SER A 296 2.84 -27.70 24.48
N ALA A 297 2.60 -26.63 23.71
CA ALA A 297 3.43 -26.26 22.59
C ALA A 297 3.59 -24.74 22.48
N TYR A 298 4.71 -24.32 21.91
CA TYR A 298 5.00 -22.93 21.63
C TYR A 298 5.64 -22.77 20.26
N VAL A 299 5.44 -21.59 19.68
CA VAL A 299 6.04 -21.15 18.43
C VAL A 299 7.09 -20.11 18.73
N TYR A 300 8.35 -20.41 18.43
CA TYR A 300 9.39 -19.39 18.33
C TYR A 300 9.35 -18.79 16.93
N ALA A 301 9.19 -17.47 16.84
CA ALA A 301 9.21 -16.73 15.59
C ALA A 301 10.30 -15.65 15.63
N GLN A 302 11.02 -15.50 14.53
CA GLN A 302 11.99 -14.43 14.38
C GLN A 302 11.36 -13.04 14.52
N LYS A 303 12.21 -12.01 14.65
CA LYS A 303 11.76 -10.62 14.63
C LYS A 303 10.93 -10.35 13.36
N PRO A 304 9.82 -9.60 13.43
CA PRO A 304 9.06 -9.23 12.25
C PRO A 304 9.96 -8.56 11.20
N GLN A 305 9.90 -9.05 9.97
CA GLN A 305 10.61 -8.51 8.81
C GLN A 305 9.60 -8.11 7.73
N LEU A 306 9.98 -7.18 6.85
CA LEU A 306 9.15 -6.74 5.73
C LEU A 306 9.22 -7.69 4.53
N ASP A 307 10.20 -8.60 4.50
CA ASP A 307 10.31 -9.61 3.46
C ASP A 307 9.19 -10.65 3.61
N ILE A 308 8.36 -10.79 2.58
CA ILE A 308 7.23 -11.72 2.54
C ILE A 308 7.61 -13.13 2.07
N HIS A 309 8.84 -13.30 1.54
CA HIS A 309 9.33 -14.57 1.01
C HIS A 309 10.19 -15.35 2.00
N SER A 310 10.60 -14.72 3.10
CA SER A 310 11.41 -15.33 4.15
C SER A 310 10.66 -15.39 5.47
N PHE A 311 10.60 -16.59 6.06
CA PHE A 311 10.14 -16.77 7.42
C PHE A 311 10.93 -17.90 8.08
N GLU A 312 11.48 -17.60 9.26
CA GLU A 312 12.17 -18.57 10.09
C GLU A 312 11.50 -18.65 11.46
N GLY A 313 11.08 -19.87 11.81
CA GLY A 313 10.51 -20.17 13.11
C GLY A 313 10.72 -21.62 13.52
N THR A 314 10.34 -21.94 14.74
CA THR A 314 10.40 -23.31 15.25
C THR A 314 9.16 -23.57 16.09
N PHE A 315 8.45 -24.62 15.74
CA PHE A 315 7.36 -25.16 16.54
C PHE A 315 7.93 -26.22 17.49
N THR A 316 7.70 -26.06 18.79
CA THR A 316 8.13 -27.04 19.79
C THR A 316 6.93 -27.55 20.55
N ARG A 317 6.80 -28.88 20.65
CA ARG A 317 5.82 -29.57 21.48
C ARG A 317 6.53 -30.33 22.61
N GLU A 318 6.17 -29.98 23.84
CA GLU A 318 6.80 -30.48 25.06
C GLU A 318 6.09 -31.71 25.65
N ASP A 319 4.86 -32.04 25.23
CA ASP A 319 4.09 -33.15 25.84
C ASP A 319 4.60 -34.55 25.48
N CYS A 320 5.49 -34.65 24.50
CA CYS A 320 6.03 -35.92 24.03
C CYS A 320 7.46 -36.07 24.52
N ASP A 321 7.82 -37.28 24.97
CA ASP A 321 9.21 -37.66 25.28
C ASP A 321 9.73 -38.57 24.16
N PRO A 322 10.72 -38.14 23.35
CA PRO A 322 11.41 -36.85 23.36
C PRO A 322 10.55 -35.69 22.80
N PRO A 323 10.87 -34.42 23.16
CA PRO A 323 10.15 -33.26 22.66
C PRO A 323 10.27 -33.15 21.14
N ILE A 324 9.16 -32.79 20.49
CA ILE A 324 9.10 -32.68 19.04
C ILE A 324 9.42 -31.23 18.66
N HIS A 325 10.46 -31.06 17.83
CA HIS A 325 10.83 -29.78 17.25
C HIS A 325 10.63 -29.84 15.73
N GLU A 326 9.77 -28.98 15.20
CA GLU A 326 9.53 -28.83 13.75
C GLU A 326 9.96 -27.43 13.32
N SER A 327 10.82 -27.33 12.31
CA SER A 327 11.20 -26.05 11.70
C SER A 327 10.03 -25.50 10.90
N LEU A 328 9.69 -24.23 11.11
CA LEU A 328 8.66 -23.54 10.37
C LEU A 328 9.28 -22.70 9.26
N SER A 329 8.77 -22.86 8.05
CA SER A 329 9.13 -22.08 6.87
C SER A 329 7.93 -21.27 6.38
N ILE A 330 8.09 -20.54 5.27
CA ILE A 330 7.03 -19.78 4.61
C ILE A 330 5.81 -20.65 4.22
N GLU A 331 6.00 -21.94 3.95
CA GLU A 331 4.91 -22.85 3.61
C GLU A 331 3.94 -23.09 4.78
N ASN A 332 4.41 -22.89 6.01
CA ASN A 332 3.63 -23.03 7.23
C ASN A 332 3.04 -21.71 7.72
N THR A 333 3.28 -20.59 7.04
CA THR A 333 2.77 -19.28 7.43
C THR A 333 1.73 -18.74 6.48
N LEU A 334 0.84 -17.95 7.04
CA LEU A 334 -0.31 -17.37 6.38
C LEU A 334 -0.29 -15.86 6.64
N TRP A 335 -0.03 -15.09 5.59
CA TRP A 335 0.07 -13.64 5.69
C TRP A 335 -1.29 -12.98 5.81
N ALA A 336 -1.36 -11.89 6.56
CA ALA A 336 -2.56 -11.07 6.67
C ALA A 336 -3.08 -10.64 5.29
N SER A 337 -4.40 -10.45 5.17
CA SER A 337 -5.10 -10.03 3.94
C SER A 337 -5.11 -11.02 2.77
N THR A 338 -4.40 -12.15 2.86
CA THR A 338 -4.55 -13.27 1.90
C THR A 338 -5.91 -13.95 2.05
N ILE A 339 -6.34 -14.70 1.03
CA ILE A 339 -7.66 -15.33 1.00
C ILE A 339 -7.52 -16.85 0.95
N VAL A 340 -8.27 -17.54 1.81
CA VAL A 340 -8.34 -19.00 1.85
C VAL A 340 -9.16 -19.53 0.68
N ALA A 341 -8.62 -20.46 -0.09
CA ALA A 341 -9.31 -21.05 -1.23
C ALA A 341 -10.09 -22.33 -0.88
N SER A 342 -9.59 -23.10 0.09
CA SER A 342 -10.02 -24.47 0.35
C SER A 342 -10.17 -24.75 1.84
N GLY A 343 -11.31 -25.32 2.24
CA GLY A 343 -11.53 -25.79 3.60
C GLY A 343 -11.58 -24.66 4.65
N TRP A 344 -11.35 -25.05 5.90
CA TRP A 344 -11.06 -24.12 6.99
C TRP A 344 -9.69 -24.46 7.57
N PHE A 345 -9.02 -23.45 8.12
CA PHE A 345 -7.77 -23.64 8.85
C PHE A 345 -7.83 -23.02 10.23
N VAL A 346 -6.90 -23.44 11.10
CA VAL A 346 -6.70 -22.88 12.44
C VAL A 346 -5.23 -22.58 12.67
N GLY A 347 -4.98 -21.43 13.28
CA GLY A 347 -3.64 -20.95 13.65
C GLY A 347 -3.67 -19.91 14.79
N PRO A 348 -2.54 -19.69 15.48
CA PRO A 348 -2.37 -18.72 16.55
C PRO A 348 -1.94 -17.33 16.07
#